data_AF-A0A550GTW0-F1
#
_entry.id   AF-A0A550GTW0-F1
#
_cell.length_a   1.000
_cell.length_b   1.000
_cell.length_c   1.000
_cell.angle_alpha   90.00
_cell.angle_beta   90.00
_cell.angle_gamma   90.00
#
_symmetry.space_group_name_H-M   'P 1'
#
loop_
_entity.id
_entity.type
_entity.pdbx_description
1 polymer ?
#
loop_
_entity_poly.entity_id
_entity_poly.type
_entity_poly.pdbx_seq_one_letter_code
_entity_poly.pdbx_strand_id
1 'polypeptide(L)'
;MTELLIRNGFVFDPLNEINGEIMDIAIKDGKIVEGVSDLNAKKIDATGLTVMPGGVDIHTHIAGAEVNTGRMIRPEDHVKDVVRKTALTRSGTGYSIPSTFVTGYRYSKMGYTTVMNPSMAPLGAKHTHEELNDIPLLDKATFPLLGDWWFVLENLQKGDLEGCARHIAWMMETTKGYAIKIVNPGGLESWGFGRNVHSIDDEVPNFEITPREIMCGLAKVNKMLNLPHTIHLHTNNLGIPGNYITTLETMKALESVPNNGKPICHITHVQFSSFAGDNWGNMRSAAEEISRYINNHNHMTFDMGQIVFSDTTTMTADGPFEFTLYQLSGQKWVNSDVETETSGGIIPMHYKRKSAVNATQWSIGLELALMVKDPWKIFMTTDHPNAGP
;
A
#
# COMPACT_ATOMS: atom_id res chain seq x y z
N MET A 1 -33.00 14.90 9.58
CA MET A 1 -32.62 14.62 8.18
C MET A 1 -31.71 15.73 7.74
N THR A 2 -30.55 15.39 7.20
CA THR A 2 -29.54 16.37 6.78
C THR A 2 -29.54 16.37 5.26
N GLU A 3 -30.04 17.45 4.65
CA GLU A 3 -30.05 17.66 3.20
C GLU A 3 -28.98 18.69 2.83
N LEU A 4 -28.18 18.35 1.82
CA LEU A 4 -27.07 19.15 1.31
C LEU A 4 -27.16 19.24 -0.21
N LEU A 5 -26.81 20.39 -0.75
CA LEU A 5 -26.83 20.63 -2.18
C LEU A 5 -25.60 21.43 -2.59
N ILE A 6 -24.67 20.75 -3.28
CA ILE A 6 -23.48 21.37 -3.86
C ILE A 6 -23.88 21.91 -5.23
N ARG A 7 -23.72 23.21 -5.48
CA ARG A 7 -24.21 23.88 -6.68
C ARG A 7 -23.10 24.32 -7.61
N ASN A 8 -23.33 24.23 -8.92
CA ASN A 8 -22.50 24.84 -9.98
C ASN A 8 -21.02 24.41 -10.01
N GLY A 9 -20.70 23.21 -9.51
CA GLY A 9 -19.33 22.71 -9.51
C GLY A 9 -18.96 22.07 -10.84
N PHE A 10 -17.68 22.15 -11.23
CA PHE A 10 -17.13 21.34 -12.32
C PHE A 10 -16.90 19.91 -11.80
N VAL A 11 -17.83 19.01 -12.10
CA VAL A 11 -17.82 17.64 -11.56
C VAL A 11 -16.91 16.75 -12.40
N PHE A 12 -16.06 15.97 -11.74
CA PHE A 12 -15.27 14.90 -12.37
C PHE A 12 -15.59 13.59 -11.68
N ASP A 13 -16.25 12.68 -12.42
CA ASP A 13 -16.57 11.33 -11.99
C ASP A 13 -16.27 10.35 -13.14
N PRO A 14 -15.03 9.83 -13.21
CA PRO A 14 -14.61 8.95 -14.30
C PRO A 14 -15.42 7.64 -14.40
N LEU A 15 -16.03 7.16 -13.31
CA LEU A 15 -16.85 5.94 -13.35
C LEU A 15 -18.18 6.17 -14.06
N ASN A 16 -18.71 7.39 -13.99
CA ASN A 16 -19.95 7.80 -14.63
C ASN A 16 -19.70 8.62 -15.91
N GLU A 17 -18.47 8.65 -16.41
CA GLU A 17 -18.06 9.36 -17.63
C GLU A 17 -18.30 10.88 -17.59
N ILE A 18 -18.25 11.48 -16.40
CA ILE A 18 -18.40 12.92 -16.17
C ILE A 18 -17.01 13.57 -16.15
N ASN A 19 -16.76 14.49 -17.08
CA ASN A 19 -15.46 15.10 -17.35
C ASN A 19 -15.51 16.63 -17.32
N GLY A 20 -15.87 17.19 -16.16
CA GLY A 20 -15.85 18.63 -15.92
C GLY A 20 -17.14 19.33 -16.34
N GLU A 21 -18.26 18.62 -16.48
CA GLU A 21 -19.57 19.25 -16.64
C GLU A 21 -19.92 20.08 -15.39
N ILE A 22 -20.64 21.19 -15.60
CA ILE A 22 -21.20 21.98 -14.50
C ILE A 22 -22.48 21.31 -14.03
N MET A 23 -22.49 20.82 -12.79
CA MET A 23 -23.61 20.06 -12.24
C MET A 23 -23.82 20.35 -10.76
N ASP A 24 -25.02 20.00 -10.28
CA ASP A 24 -25.34 20.02 -8.86
C ASP A 24 -25.31 18.61 -8.29
N ILE A 25 -24.83 18.47 -7.05
CA ILE A 25 -24.79 17.21 -6.32
C ILE A 25 -25.70 17.31 -5.10
N ALA A 26 -26.78 16.52 -5.11
CA ALA A 26 -27.72 16.43 -4.01
C ALA A 26 -27.34 15.29 -3.05
N ILE A 27 -27.33 15.58 -1.76
CA ILE A 27 -26.97 14.65 -0.70
C ILE A 27 -28.06 14.65 0.35
N LYS A 28 -28.53 13.45 0.73
CA LYS A 28 -29.51 13.26 1.79
C LYS A 28 -29.07 12.12 2.71
N ASP A 29 -28.99 12.44 4.01
CA ASP A 29 -28.67 11.47 5.06
C ASP A 29 -27.41 10.63 4.76
N GLY A 30 -26.38 11.30 4.24
CA GLY A 30 -25.08 10.69 3.94
C GLY A 30 -24.98 9.93 2.62
N LYS A 31 -26.01 9.99 1.76
CA LYS A 31 -26.01 9.37 0.43
C LYS A 31 -26.23 10.40 -0.67
N ILE A 32 -25.58 10.21 -1.81
CA ILE A 32 -25.89 10.96 -3.03
C ILE A 32 -27.27 10.49 -3.53
N VAL A 33 -28.14 11.44 -3.89
CA VAL A 33 -29.52 11.19 -4.34
C VAL A 33 -29.82 12.01 -5.59
N GLU A 34 -30.88 11.67 -6.32
CA GLU A 34 -31.27 12.38 -7.55
C GLU A 34 -31.63 13.86 -7.29
N GLY A 35 -32.15 14.18 -6.11
CA GLY A 35 -32.51 15.55 -5.77
C GLY A 35 -32.90 15.72 -4.31
N VAL A 36 -32.84 16.96 -3.84
CA VAL A 36 -33.32 17.42 -2.53
C VAL A 36 -34.13 18.70 -2.70
N SER A 37 -34.95 19.04 -1.71
CA SER A 37 -35.71 20.30 -1.76
C SER A 37 -34.74 21.48 -1.66
N ASP A 38 -34.75 22.35 -2.66
CA ASP A 38 -33.90 23.55 -2.68
C ASP A 38 -34.22 24.57 -1.57
N LEU A 39 -35.40 24.44 -0.95
CA LEU A 39 -35.81 25.29 0.18
C LEU A 39 -35.19 24.82 1.51
N ASN A 40 -34.98 23.51 1.66
CA ASN A 40 -34.60 22.90 2.94
C ASN A 40 -33.14 22.43 2.98
N ALA A 41 -32.51 22.22 1.82
CA ALA A 41 -31.13 21.76 1.75
C ALA A 41 -30.15 22.89 2.11
N LYS A 42 -29.12 22.55 2.88
CA LYS A 42 -27.97 23.42 3.09
C LYS A 42 -27.20 23.52 1.77
N LYS A 43 -27.04 24.73 1.25
CA LYS A 43 -26.37 24.98 -0.04
C LYS A 43 -24.87 25.19 0.16
N ILE A 44 -24.07 24.58 -0.71
CA ILE A 44 -22.65 24.85 -0.88
C ILE A 44 -22.47 25.36 -2.30
N ASP A 45 -21.99 26.60 -2.44
CA ASP A 45 -21.68 27.16 -3.75
C ASP A 45 -20.29 26.68 -4.19
N ALA A 46 -20.24 25.93 -5.28
CA ALA A 46 -19.02 25.42 -5.90
C ALA A 46 -18.72 26.10 -7.24
N THR A 47 -19.30 27.28 -7.51
CA THR A 47 -19.03 28.06 -8.73
C THR A 47 -17.53 28.30 -8.90
N GLY A 48 -16.97 27.86 -10.02
CA GLY A 48 -15.54 27.99 -10.31
C GLY A 48 -14.65 26.96 -9.60
N LEU A 49 -15.22 26.00 -8.88
CA LEU A 49 -14.49 24.96 -8.15
C LEU A 49 -14.67 23.59 -8.80
N THR A 50 -13.66 22.74 -8.64
CA THR A 50 -13.70 21.33 -9.01
C THR A 50 -14.39 20.52 -7.91
N VAL A 51 -15.26 19.60 -8.31
CA VAL A 51 -15.95 18.65 -7.42
C VAL A 51 -15.57 17.24 -7.87
N MET A 52 -15.05 16.43 -6.94
CA MET A 52 -14.66 15.04 -7.16
C MET A 52 -15.22 14.16 -6.04
N PRO A 53 -15.35 12.84 -6.27
CA PRO A 53 -15.50 11.87 -5.18
C PRO A 53 -14.38 12.05 -4.14
N GLY A 54 -14.67 11.68 -2.90
CA GLY A 54 -13.65 11.65 -1.85
C GLY A 54 -12.50 10.72 -2.23
N GLY A 55 -11.27 11.16 -1.98
CA GLY A 55 -10.08 10.39 -2.31
C GLY A 55 -10.01 9.05 -1.55
N VAL A 56 -9.54 8.02 -2.24
CA VAL A 56 -9.32 6.67 -1.70
C VAL A 56 -7.83 6.34 -1.79
N ASP A 57 -7.16 6.26 -0.64
CA ASP A 57 -5.78 5.80 -0.55
C ASP A 57 -5.76 4.30 -0.29
N ILE A 58 -5.18 3.54 -1.20
CA ILE A 58 -5.19 2.07 -1.15
C ILE A 58 -3.94 1.48 -0.47
N HIS A 59 -2.94 2.30 -0.14
CA HIS A 59 -1.70 1.83 0.45
C HIS A 59 -0.98 2.90 1.27
N THR A 60 -1.21 2.89 2.59
CA THR A 60 -0.58 3.85 3.51
C THR A 60 -0.38 3.29 4.92
N HIS A 61 0.86 3.27 5.41
CA HIS A 61 1.22 2.79 6.75
C HIS A 61 0.85 3.83 7.81
N ILE A 62 -0.34 3.70 8.38
CA ILE A 62 -0.91 4.70 9.31
C ILE A 62 -1.21 4.16 10.70
N ALA A 63 -1.30 2.84 10.86
CA ALA A 63 -1.69 2.22 12.11
C ALA A 63 -0.98 0.89 12.38
N GLY A 64 -0.59 0.67 13.64
CA GLY A 64 -0.07 -0.60 14.14
C GLY A 64 1.31 -0.50 14.77
N ALA A 65 1.81 -1.65 15.26
CA ALA A 65 3.06 -1.75 16.01
C ALA A 65 4.26 -1.17 15.26
N GLU A 66 4.36 -1.47 13.97
CA GLU A 66 5.38 -0.94 13.07
C GLU A 66 5.35 0.59 13.01
N VAL A 67 4.20 1.17 12.66
CA VAL A 67 4.02 2.62 12.52
C VAL A 67 4.31 3.34 13.84
N ASN A 68 3.79 2.82 14.94
CA ASN A 68 4.01 3.43 16.25
C ASN A 68 5.47 3.34 16.70
N THR A 69 6.16 2.25 16.37
CA THR A 69 7.60 2.13 16.65
C THR A 69 8.38 3.17 15.87
N GLY A 70 8.03 3.43 14.61
CA GLY A 70 8.56 4.55 13.83
C GLY A 70 8.35 5.90 14.51
N ARG A 71 7.15 6.17 15.04
CA ARG A 71 6.88 7.38 15.85
C ARG A 71 7.77 7.43 17.11
N MET A 72 7.86 6.33 17.86
CA MET A 72 8.61 6.27 19.12
C MET A 72 10.10 6.52 18.95
N ILE A 73 10.72 5.94 17.90
CA ILE A 73 12.16 6.08 17.70
C ILE A 73 12.56 7.40 17.07
N ARG A 74 11.61 8.23 16.58
CA ARG A 74 11.88 9.47 15.84
C ARG A 74 11.37 10.75 16.53
N PRO A 75 11.77 11.05 17.78
CA PRO A 75 11.42 12.33 18.40
C PRO A 75 11.95 13.54 17.60
N GLU A 76 13.02 13.38 16.83
CA GLU A 76 13.55 14.44 15.94
C GLU A 76 12.64 14.77 14.75
N ASP A 77 11.79 13.83 14.31
CA ASP A 77 10.74 14.07 13.30
C ASP A 77 9.60 14.88 13.92
N HIS A 78 9.21 14.51 15.14
CA HIS A 78 8.14 15.16 15.89
C HIS A 78 8.44 16.64 16.21
N VAL A 79 9.62 16.94 16.75
CA VAL A 79 9.96 18.33 17.16
C VAL A 79 9.97 19.32 15.99
N LYS A 80 10.11 18.85 14.75
CA LYS A 80 10.10 19.69 13.54
C LYS A 80 8.67 20.04 13.08
N ASP A 81 7.66 19.27 13.50
CA ASP A 81 6.29 19.41 13.01
C ASP A 81 5.28 19.18 14.13
N VAL A 82 4.97 20.27 14.83
CA VAL A 82 4.05 20.29 15.98
C VAL A 82 2.70 20.86 15.55
N VAL A 83 1.64 20.07 15.74
CA VAL A 83 0.26 20.48 15.47
C VAL A 83 -0.41 20.88 16.77
N ARG A 84 -0.75 22.18 16.89
CA ARG A 84 -1.44 22.71 18.08
C ARG A 84 -2.89 22.27 18.12
N LYS A 85 -3.38 22.02 19.34
CA LYS A 85 -4.81 21.81 19.61
C LYS A 85 -5.61 23.04 19.16
N THR A 86 -6.77 22.81 18.57
CA THR A 86 -7.75 23.86 18.24
C THR A 86 -9.07 23.61 18.98
N ALA A 87 -10.09 24.41 18.69
CA ALA A 87 -11.45 24.16 19.19
C ALA A 87 -12.06 22.86 18.64
N LEU A 88 -11.61 22.40 17.46
CA LEU A 88 -12.17 21.24 16.75
C LEU A 88 -11.22 20.04 16.71
N THR A 89 -9.91 20.26 16.78
CA THR A 89 -8.89 19.24 16.57
C THR A 89 -8.01 19.06 17.80
N ARG A 90 -7.59 17.81 18.06
CA ARG A 90 -6.56 17.51 19.06
C ARG A 90 -5.19 18.00 18.58
N SER A 91 -4.26 18.15 19.52
CA SER A 91 -2.86 18.35 19.20
C SER A 91 -2.22 17.04 18.74
N GLY A 92 -1.06 17.15 18.09
CA GLY A 92 -0.24 16.02 17.71
C GLY A 92 1.07 16.47 17.10
N THR A 93 1.78 15.56 16.47
CA THR A 93 3.13 15.80 15.94
C THR A 93 3.49 14.80 14.86
N GLY A 94 4.64 14.99 14.21
CA GLY A 94 5.22 14.10 13.21
C GLY A 94 5.08 14.66 11.80
N TYR A 95 6.23 14.78 11.13
CA TYR A 95 6.33 15.21 9.74
C TYR A 95 6.15 13.99 8.83
N SER A 96 7.06 13.03 8.93
CA SER A 96 7.02 11.82 8.11
C SER A 96 6.02 10.78 8.63
N ILE A 97 5.94 10.60 9.95
CA ILE A 97 5.01 9.65 10.57
C ILE A 97 4.13 10.39 11.58
N PRO A 98 3.04 11.04 11.14
CA PRO A 98 2.19 11.78 12.04
C PRO A 98 1.53 10.88 13.10
N SER A 99 1.24 11.49 14.26
CA SER A 99 0.35 10.91 15.27
C SER A 99 -1.06 10.67 14.72
N THR A 100 -1.76 9.64 15.22
CA THR A 100 -3.07 9.16 14.73
C THR A 100 -4.09 10.27 14.41
N PHE A 101 -4.32 11.21 15.33
CA PHE A 101 -5.24 12.33 15.09
C PHE A 101 -4.79 13.22 13.92
N VAL A 102 -3.50 13.54 13.84
CA VAL A 102 -2.93 14.38 12.78
C VAL A 102 -3.04 13.68 11.43
N THR A 103 -2.85 12.37 11.38
CA THR A 103 -3.05 11.56 10.16
C THR A 103 -4.44 11.79 9.56
N GLY A 104 -5.49 11.61 10.36
CA GLY A 104 -6.87 11.82 9.90
C GLY A 104 -7.11 13.25 9.41
N TYR A 105 -6.62 14.25 10.15
CA TYR A 105 -6.78 15.65 9.77
C TYR A 105 -6.05 16.01 8.47
N ARG A 106 -4.88 15.43 8.21
CA ARG A 106 -4.10 15.71 6.99
C ARG A 106 -4.75 15.10 5.75
N TYR A 107 -5.18 13.85 5.82
CA TYR A 107 -5.93 13.22 4.73
C TYR A 107 -7.22 13.99 4.40
N SER A 108 -8.02 14.34 5.43
CA SER A 108 -9.26 15.08 5.19
C SER A 108 -9.04 16.48 4.62
N LYS A 109 -7.93 17.15 4.96
CA LYS A 109 -7.56 18.44 4.34
C LYS A 109 -7.23 18.31 2.86
N MET A 110 -6.74 17.15 2.42
CA MET A 110 -6.47 16.84 1.01
C MET A 110 -7.70 16.32 0.27
N GLY A 111 -8.85 16.18 0.94
CA GLY A 111 -10.07 15.65 0.34
C GLY A 111 -10.17 14.12 0.29
N TYR A 112 -9.26 13.40 0.98
CA TYR A 112 -9.37 11.95 1.14
C TYR A 112 -10.36 11.57 2.24
N THR A 113 -11.13 10.51 1.97
CA THR A 113 -12.18 10.03 2.86
C THR A 113 -12.01 8.55 3.23
N THR A 114 -11.22 7.79 2.49
CA THR A 114 -10.96 6.38 2.76
C THR A 114 -9.48 6.08 2.65
N VAL A 115 -8.95 5.31 3.59
CA VAL A 115 -7.54 4.92 3.63
C VAL A 115 -7.38 3.45 4.01
N MET A 116 -6.42 2.77 3.39
CA MET A 116 -6.15 1.35 3.63
C MET A 116 -4.76 1.18 4.24
N ASN A 117 -4.71 0.66 5.47
CA ASN A 117 -3.47 0.30 6.14
C ASN A 117 -2.94 -1.04 5.58
N PRO A 118 -1.77 -1.07 4.92
CA PRO A 118 -1.39 -2.18 4.06
C PRO A 118 -0.56 -3.25 4.80
N SER A 119 -0.34 -3.10 6.11
CA SER A 119 0.55 -3.92 6.91
C SER A 119 -0.03 -4.11 8.30
N MET A 120 -0.50 -5.31 8.61
CA MET A 120 -0.91 -5.69 9.95
C MET A 120 -0.41 -7.09 10.24
N ALA A 121 0.55 -7.18 11.16
CA ALA A 121 0.87 -8.44 11.81
C ALA A 121 -0.40 -8.95 12.53
N PRO A 122 -0.90 -10.15 12.20
CA PRO A 122 -2.13 -10.69 12.77
C PRO A 122 -2.18 -10.71 14.30
N LEU A 123 -1.08 -11.08 14.99
CA LEU A 123 -0.94 -11.01 16.45
C LEU A 123 -1.08 -9.57 16.98
N GLY A 124 -0.62 -8.60 16.19
CA GLY A 124 -0.70 -7.16 16.45
C GLY A 124 -2.04 -6.51 16.12
N ALA A 125 -3.05 -7.28 15.66
CA ALA A 125 -4.30 -6.71 15.13
C ALA A 125 -5.01 -5.77 16.12
N LYS A 126 -5.00 -6.07 17.42
CA LYS A 126 -5.62 -5.21 18.44
C LYS A 126 -5.01 -3.80 18.44
N HIS A 127 -3.68 -3.70 18.40
CA HIS A 127 -2.99 -2.41 18.37
C HIS A 127 -3.33 -1.64 17.08
N THR A 128 -3.32 -2.31 15.92
CA THR A 128 -3.73 -1.67 14.66
C THR A 128 -5.15 -1.10 14.77
N HIS A 129 -6.13 -1.86 15.28
CA HIS A 129 -7.51 -1.36 15.43
C HIS A 129 -7.66 -0.25 16.47
N GLU A 130 -6.91 -0.28 17.57
CA GLU A 130 -6.87 0.82 18.55
C GLU A 130 -6.38 2.12 17.90
N GLU A 131 -5.32 2.06 17.08
CA GLU A 131 -4.83 3.25 16.37
C GLU A 131 -5.78 3.70 15.26
N LEU A 132 -6.35 2.78 14.48
CA LEU A 132 -7.35 3.12 13.46
C LEU A 132 -8.55 3.83 14.09
N ASN A 133 -9.01 3.40 15.28
CA ASN A 133 -10.09 4.06 16.01
C ASN A 133 -9.74 5.51 16.40
N ASP A 134 -8.47 5.81 16.66
CA ASP A 134 -7.97 7.15 16.96
C ASP A 134 -7.70 8.02 15.72
N ILE A 135 -7.79 7.48 14.51
CA ILE A 135 -7.69 8.24 13.26
C ILE A 135 -9.10 8.76 12.89
N PRO A 136 -9.38 10.07 13.03
CA PRO A 136 -10.71 10.61 12.85
C PRO A 136 -11.09 10.78 11.37
N LEU A 137 -12.39 11.00 11.11
CA LEU A 137 -12.99 11.41 9.82
C LEU A 137 -12.99 10.39 8.68
N LEU A 138 -12.00 9.50 8.63
CA LEU A 138 -11.80 8.58 7.51
C LEU A 138 -12.52 7.24 7.72
N ASP A 139 -13.03 6.67 6.63
CA ASP A 139 -13.26 5.23 6.54
C ASP A 139 -11.93 4.50 6.39
N LYS A 140 -11.81 3.34 7.02
CA LYS A 140 -10.51 2.65 7.16
C LYS A 140 -10.68 1.15 7.01
N ALA A 141 -9.67 0.51 6.43
CA ALA A 141 -9.48 -0.94 6.53
C ALA A 141 -8.00 -1.26 6.71
N THR A 142 -7.69 -2.53 6.97
CA THR A 142 -6.31 -2.99 7.17
C THR A 142 -6.08 -4.37 6.58
N PHE A 143 -4.88 -4.61 6.06
CA PHE A 143 -4.52 -5.84 5.36
C PHE A 143 -3.62 -6.71 6.24
N PRO A 144 -4.12 -7.87 6.73
CA PRO A 144 -3.26 -8.82 7.43
C PRO A 144 -2.16 -9.34 6.49
N LEU A 145 -0.95 -9.45 7.04
CA LEU A 145 0.21 -10.06 6.39
C LEU A 145 0.05 -11.58 6.47
N LEU A 146 -0.14 -12.23 5.33
CA LEU A 146 -0.47 -13.66 5.25
C LEU A 146 0.48 -14.44 4.32
N GLY A 147 1.44 -13.77 3.69
CA GLY A 147 2.36 -14.37 2.71
C GLY A 147 3.30 -15.43 3.28
N ASP A 148 3.81 -15.20 4.48
CA ASP A 148 4.84 -16.02 5.13
C ASP A 148 4.32 -16.71 6.39
N TRP A 149 3.01 -16.72 6.61
CA TRP A 149 2.45 -17.41 7.76
C TRP A 149 2.66 -18.92 7.61
N TRP A 150 3.26 -19.56 8.61
CA TRP A 150 3.52 -21.00 8.64
C TRP A 150 2.34 -21.86 8.21
N PHE A 151 1.11 -21.58 8.66
CA PHE A 151 -0.06 -22.35 8.21
C PHE A 151 -0.37 -22.15 6.72
N VAL A 152 -0.12 -20.98 6.16
CA VAL A 152 -0.23 -20.74 4.72
C VAL A 152 0.83 -21.55 3.99
N LEU A 153 2.09 -21.42 4.41
CA LEU A 153 3.23 -22.13 3.80
C LEU A 153 3.01 -23.64 3.80
N GLU A 154 2.66 -24.23 4.95
CA GLU A 154 2.42 -25.66 5.09
C GLU A 154 1.22 -26.17 4.27
N ASN A 155 0.11 -25.43 4.24
CA ASN A 155 -1.06 -25.85 3.47
C ASN A 155 -0.77 -25.79 1.96
N LEU A 156 -0.13 -24.71 1.50
CA LEU A 156 0.21 -24.55 0.09
C LEU A 156 1.25 -25.59 -0.37
N GLN A 157 2.24 -25.91 0.47
CA GLN A 157 3.23 -26.95 0.16
C GLN A 157 2.58 -28.33 0.00
N LYS A 158 1.58 -28.65 0.83
CA LYS A 158 0.79 -29.88 0.73
C LYS A 158 -0.21 -29.88 -0.44
N GLY A 159 -0.36 -28.76 -1.14
CA GLY A 159 -1.40 -28.55 -2.15
C GLY A 159 -2.83 -28.42 -1.58
N ASP A 160 -2.98 -28.23 -0.27
CA ASP A 160 -4.27 -28.10 0.42
C ASP A 160 -4.81 -26.65 0.34
N LEU A 161 -5.32 -26.30 -0.85
CA LEU A 161 -5.92 -24.98 -1.08
C LEU A 161 -7.18 -24.75 -0.23
N GLU A 162 -7.95 -25.80 0.10
CA GLU A 162 -9.15 -25.69 0.93
C GLU A 162 -8.80 -25.45 2.40
N GLY A 163 -7.77 -26.13 2.92
CA GLY A 163 -7.17 -25.86 4.22
C GLY A 163 -6.64 -24.44 4.33
N CYS A 164 -5.87 -23.99 3.32
CA CYS A 164 -5.39 -22.62 3.25
C CYS A 164 -6.56 -21.62 3.24
N ALA A 165 -7.58 -21.82 2.40
CA ALA A 165 -8.75 -20.95 2.34
C ALA A 165 -9.52 -20.85 3.66
N ARG A 166 -9.69 -21.97 4.38
CA ARG A 166 -10.30 -21.97 5.72
C ARG A 166 -9.48 -21.17 6.72
N HIS A 167 -8.16 -21.33 6.70
CA HIS A 167 -7.26 -20.55 7.56
C HIS A 167 -7.34 -19.06 7.26
N ILE A 168 -7.25 -18.65 5.98
CA ILE A 168 -7.36 -17.25 5.57
C ILE A 168 -8.72 -16.66 5.95
N ALA A 169 -9.82 -17.38 5.76
CA ALA A 169 -11.15 -16.92 6.15
C ALA A 169 -11.25 -16.69 7.66
N TRP A 170 -10.71 -17.62 8.47
CA TRP A 170 -10.63 -17.45 9.92
C TRP A 170 -9.76 -16.25 10.30
N MET A 171 -8.64 -16.03 9.61
CA MET A 171 -7.78 -14.89 9.88
C MET A 171 -8.45 -13.56 9.58
N MET A 172 -9.08 -13.42 8.40
CA MET A 172 -9.82 -12.20 8.05
C MET A 172 -10.90 -11.88 9.08
N GLU A 173 -11.66 -12.88 9.52
CA GLU A 173 -12.71 -12.69 10.54
C GLU A 173 -12.12 -12.30 11.90
N THR A 174 -11.11 -13.02 12.37
CA THR A 174 -10.55 -12.81 13.73
C THR A 174 -9.76 -11.51 13.86
N THR A 175 -8.99 -11.14 12.84
CA THR A 175 -8.22 -9.89 12.84
C THR A 175 -9.01 -8.71 12.27
N LYS A 176 -10.24 -8.93 11.80
CA LYS A 176 -11.05 -7.94 11.07
C LYS A 176 -10.25 -7.31 9.92
N GLY A 177 -9.58 -8.18 9.16
CA GLY A 177 -8.80 -7.83 7.98
C GLY A 177 -9.66 -7.69 6.72
N TYR A 178 -9.12 -7.03 5.70
CA TYR A 178 -9.86 -6.74 4.46
C TYR A 178 -9.29 -7.41 3.21
N ALA A 179 -7.97 -7.58 3.11
CA ALA A 179 -7.30 -8.16 1.94
C ALA A 179 -6.08 -8.99 2.33
N ILE A 180 -5.73 -9.96 1.49
CA ILE A 180 -4.53 -10.79 1.65
C ILE A 180 -3.32 -9.95 1.25
N LYS A 181 -2.52 -9.49 2.22
CA LYS A 181 -1.23 -8.83 1.94
C LYS A 181 -0.11 -9.87 1.92
N ILE A 182 0.73 -9.77 0.91
CA ILE A 182 1.92 -10.60 0.70
C ILE A 182 3.11 -9.64 0.55
N VAL A 183 4.15 -9.81 1.37
CA VAL A 183 5.35 -8.98 1.34
C VAL A 183 6.55 -9.90 1.26
N ASN A 184 7.38 -9.75 0.22
CA ASN A 184 8.59 -10.54 -0.02
C ASN A 184 8.34 -12.05 0.27
N PRO A 185 7.41 -12.70 -0.45
CA PRO A 185 6.92 -14.03 -0.11
C PRO A 185 8.09 -15.02 0.04
N GLY A 186 8.17 -15.70 1.18
CA GLY A 186 9.24 -16.63 1.54
C GLY A 186 10.52 -15.98 2.09
N GLY A 187 10.70 -14.68 1.84
CA GLY A 187 11.83 -13.90 2.34
C GLY A 187 11.69 -13.51 3.80
N LEU A 188 10.46 -13.30 4.30
CA LEU A 188 10.23 -12.93 5.69
C LEU A 188 10.55 -14.10 6.62
N GLU A 189 10.09 -15.30 6.27
CA GLU A 189 10.44 -16.51 7.03
C GLU A 189 11.94 -16.80 6.96
N SER A 190 12.54 -16.66 5.78
CA SER A 190 14.00 -16.80 5.62
C SER A 190 14.77 -15.81 6.51
N TRP A 191 14.23 -14.62 6.70
CA TRP A 191 14.83 -13.57 7.54
C TRP A 191 14.82 -13.91 9.03
N GLY A 192 13.86 -14.69 9.52
CA GLY A 192 13.88 -15.22 10.88
C GLY A 192 15.15 -16.02 11.22
N PHE A 193 15.88 -16.49 10.20
CA PHE A 193 17.18 -17.15 10.31
C PHE A 193 18.36 -16.32 9.77
N GLY A 194 18.15 -15.02 9.54
CA GLY A 194 19.15 -14.09 9.00
C GLY A 194 19.45 -14.29 7.52
N ARG A 195 18.50 -14.82 6.72
CA ARG A 195 18.63 -15.09 5.29
C ARG A 195 17.59 -14.31 4.47
N ASN A 196 17.59 -14.49 3.15
CA ASN A 196 16.54 -14.00 2.26
C ASN A 196 16.44 -14.96 1.05
N VAL A 197 15.36 -14.83 0.27
CA VAL A 197 15.22 -15.43 -1.06
C VAL A 197 15.64 -14.42 -2.13
N HIS A 198 16.17 -14.90 -3.25
CA HIS A 198 16.71 -14.08 -4.35
C HIS A 198 16.08 -14.37 -5.71
N SER A 199 15.27 -15.42 -5.81
CA SER A 199 14.42 -15.74 -6.95
C SER A 199 13.03 -16.13 -6.48
N ILE A 200 12.02 -16.00 -7.36
CA ILE A 200 10.68 -16.52 -7.05
C ILE A 200 10.62 -18.06 -7.06
N ASP A 201 11.70 -18.72 -7.47
CA ASP A 201 11.86 -20.17 -7.50
C ASP A 201 12.85 -20.68 -6.42
N ASP A 202 13.36 -19.80 -5.57
CA ASP A 202 14.19 -20.22 -4.43
C ASP A 202 13.33 -20.93 -3.38
N GLU A 203 13.87 -21.97 -2.78
CA GLU A 203 13.18 -22.72 -1.74
C GLU A 203 13.24 -21.98 -0.40
N VAL A 204 12.08 -21.81 0.23
CA VAL A 204 11.97 -21.26 1.58
C VAL A 204 12.49 -22.30 2.59
N PRO A 205 13.51 -21.97 3.41
CA PRO A 205 14.10 -22.92 4.34
C PRO A 205 13.04 -23.56 5.27
N ASN A 206 13.12 -24.87 5.45
CA ASN A 206 12.21 -25.70 6.27
C ASN A 206 10.78 -25.88 5.76
N PHE A 207 10.33 -25.09 4.78
CA PHE A 207 8.97 -25.17 4.24
C PHE A 207 8.87 -25.83 2.87
N GLU A 208 9.99 -26.03 2.17
CA GLU A 208 10.05 -26.73 0.87
C GLU A 208 9.03 -26.20 -0.14
N ILE A 209 8.82 -24.88 -0.14
CA ILE A 209 7.91 -24.14 -1.02
C ILE A 209 8.63 -22.93 -1.60
N THR A 210 8.21 -22.48 -2.76
CA THR A 210 8.77 -21.31 -3.45
C THR A 210 7.87 -20.07 -3.34
N PRO A 211 8.42 -18.85 -3.45
CA PRO A 211 7.64 -17.62 -3.57
C PRO A 211 6.58 -17.69 -4.68
N ARG A 212 6.88 -18.37 -5.79
CA ARG A 212 5.94 -18.64 -6.89
C ARG A 212 4.72 -19.41 -6.45
N GLU A 213 4.92 -20.49 -5.70
CA GLU A 213 3.82 -21.31 -5.19
C GLU A 213 2.99 -20.54 -4.16
N ILE A 214 3.64 -19.75 -3.30
CA ILE A 214 2.98 -18.88 -2.32
C ILE A 214 2.02 -17.90 -3.01
N MET A 215 2.54 -17.06 -3.92
CA MET A 215 1.73 -16.00 -4.54
C MET A 215 0.62 -16.56 -5.45
N CYS A 216 0.91 -17.60 -6.23
CA CYS A 216 -0.09 -18.23 -7.09
C CYS A 216 -1.14 -19.00 -6.28
N GLY A 217 -0.73 -19.65 -5.18
CA GLY A 217 -1.61 -20.34 -4.24
C GLY A 217 -2.57 -19.36 -3.56
N LEU A 218 -2.04 -18.26 -3.00
CA LEU A 218 -2.85 -17.23 -2.37
C LEU A 218 -3.78 -16.50 -3.35
N ALA A 219 -3.36 -16.29 -4.60
CA ALA A 219 -4.25 -15.75 -5.64
C ALA A 219 -5.43 -16.69 -5.94
N LYS A 220 -5.22 -18.02 -5.96
CA LYS A 220 -6.30 -19.01 -6.10
C LYS A 220 -7.23 -18.98 -4.87
N VAL A 221 -6.66 -18.94 -3.67
CA VAL A 221 -7.43 -18.85 -2.41
C VAL A 221 -8.27 -17.58 -2.36
N ASN A 222 -7.71 -16.42 -2.75
CA ASN A 222 -8.45 -15.16 -2.84
C ASN A 222 -9.72 -15.28 -3.70
N LYS A 223 -9.61 -15.98 -4.83
CA LYS A 223 -10.76 -16.28 -5.71
C LYS A 223 -11.74 -17.26 -5.09
N MET A 224 -11.26 -18.33 -4.44
CA MET A 224 -12.12 -19.31 -3.76
C MET A 224 -12.99 -18.65 -2.69
N LEU A 225 -12.42 -17.67 -1.98
CA LEU A 225 -13.11 -16.89 -0.94
C LEU A 225 -13.94 -15.74 -1.49
N ASN A 226 -13.86 -15.45 -2.80
CA ASN A 226 -14.54 -14.33 -3.45
C ASN A 226 -14.30 -12.99 -2.72
N LEU A 227 -13.04 -12.74 -2.33
CA LEU A 227 -12.67 -11.50 -1.63
C LEU A 227 -12.86 -10.27 -2.55
N PRO A 228 -13.25 -9.11 -1.99
CA PRO A 228 -13.54 -7.91 -2.78
C PRO A 228 -12.28 -7.27 -3.38
N HIS A 229 -11.14 -7.42 -2.71
CA HIS A 229 -9.82 -7.02 -3.22
C HIS A 229 -9.02 -8.23 -3.68
N THR A 230 -8.12 -8.02 -4.64
CA THR A 230 -7.16 -9.04 -5.08
C THR A 230 -6.11 -9.31 -4.01
N ILE A 231 -5.24 -10.30 -4.21
CA ILE A 231 -3.99 -10.33 -3.44
C ILE A 231 -3.26 -9.01 -3.63
N HIS A 232 -2.67 -8.50 -2.54
CA HIS A 232 -1.94 -7.24 -2.51
C HIS A 232 -0.47 -7.57 -2.31
N LEU A 233 0.33 -7.42 -3.35
CA LEU A 233 1.66 -8.03 -3.45
C LEU A 233 2.77 -6.98 -3.45
N HIS A 234 3.68 -7.12 -2.51
CA HIS A 234 5.01 -6.52 -2.50
C HIS A 234 6.00 -7.61 -2.92
N THR A 235 6.74 -7.37 -4.01
CA THR A 235 7.57 -8.37 -4.70
C THR A 235 8.86 -8.70 -3.94
N ASN A 236 9.44 -9.88 -4.18
CA ASN A 236 10.81 -10.17 -3.76
C ASN A 236 11.84 -9.21 -4.41
N ASN A 237 13.05 -9.15 -3.84
CA ASN A 237 14.17 -8.32 -4.32
C ASN A 237 13.85 -6.81 -4.41
N LEU A 238 12.95 -6.30 -3.57
CA LEU A 238 12.60 -4.88 -3.56
C LEU A 238 13.84 -4.00 -3.37
N GLY A 239 13.95 -2.94 -4.17
CA GLY A 239 15.00 -1.95 -4.03
C GLY A 239 16.39 -2.39 -4.51
N ILE A 240 16.55 -3.58 -5.11
CA ILE A 240 17.84 -4.09 -5.59
C ILE A 240 18.01 -3.79 -7.09
N PRO A 241 19.16 -3.22 -7.55
CA PRO A 241 19.44 -3.08 -8.97
C PRO A 241 19.32 -4.43 -9.72
N GLY A 242 18.51 -4.45 -10.79
CA GLY A 242 18.23 -5.65 -11.59
C GLY A 242 16.91 -6.35 -11.24
N ASN A 243 16.22 -5.91 -10.19
CA ASN A 243 14.99 -6.56 -9.71
C ASN A 243 13.80 -6.53 -10.69
N TYR A 244 13.84 -5.71 -11.74
CA TYR A 244 12.79 -5.70 -12.76
C TYR A 244 12.59 -7.08 -13.41
N ILE A 245 13.63 -7.92 -13.45
CA ILE A 245 13.56 -9.30 -13.95
C ILE A 245 12.64 -10.13 -13.04
N THR A 246 12.89 -10.14 -11.74
CA THR A 246 12.06 -10.81 -10.72
C THR A 246 10.62 -10.29 -10.76
N THR A 247 10.43 -8.98 -10.96
CA THR A 247 9.09 -8.38 -11.11
C THR A 247 8.37 -8.92 -12.35
N LEU A 248 9.02 -8.98 -13.50
CA LEU A 248 8.42 -9.55 -14.72
C LEU A 248 8.15 -11.05 -14.59
N GLU A 249 9.02 -11.81 -13.93
CA GLU A 249 8.81 -13.22 -13.64
C GLU A 249 7.62 -13.44 -12.70
N THR A 250 7.47 -12.56 -11.71
CA THR A 250 6.34 -12.52 -10.78
C THR A 250 5.03 -12.30 -11.54
N MET A 251 5.01 -11.28 -12.41
CA MET A 251 3.87 -10.94 -13.25
C MET A 251 3.46 -12.10 -14.17
N LYS A 252 4.44 -12.77 -14.80
CA LYS A 252 4.23 -13.96 -15.65
C LYS A 252 3.73 -15.16 -14.88
N ALA A 253 4.23 -15.40 -13.67
CA ALA A 253 3.78 -16.51 -12.84
C ALA A 253 2.28 -16.46 -12.58
N LEU A 254 1.78 -15.25 -12.30
CA LEU A 254 0.38 -15.01 -11.98
C LEU A 254 -0.56 -15.22 -13.18
N GLU A 255 -0.06 -15.24 -14.42
CA GLU A 255 -0.86 -15.62 -15.60
C GLU A 255 -1.43 -17.03 -15.49
N SER A 256 -0.79 -17.92 -14.71
CA SER A 256 -1.26 -19.28 -14.45
C SER A 256 -2.57 -19.34 -13.64
N VAL A 257 -2.95 -18.25 -12.99
CA VAL A 257 -4.19 -18.16 -12.21
C VAL A 257 -5.28 -17.61 -13.13
N PRO A 258 -6.39 -18.35 -13.35
CA PRO A 258 -7.44 -17.91 -14.27
C PRO A 258 -7.96 -16.52 -13.87
N ASN A 259 -8.12 -15.62 -14.83
CA ASN A 259 -8.79 -14.34 -14.64
C ASN A 259 -10.12 -14.34 -15.43
N ASN A 260 -11.19 -13.80 -14.83
CA ASN A 260 -12.51 -13.72 -15.48
C ASN A 260 -12.73 -12.30 -16.03
N GLY A 261 -11.71 -11.72 -16.67
CA GLY A 261 -11.72 -10.32 -17.11
C GLY A 261 -11.56 -9.30 -15.96
N LYS A 262 -11.23 -9.76 -14.76
CA LYS A 262 -10.88 -8.93 -13.60
C LYS A 262 -9.43 -9.18 -13.19
N PRO A 263 -8.72 -8.17 -12.67
CA PRO A 263 -7.42 -8.36 -12.05
C PRO A 263 -7.47 -9.44 -10.97
N ILE A 264 -6.37 -10.17 -10.81
CA ILE A 264 -6.18 -11.19 -9.75
C ILE A 264 -5.12 -10.77 -8.74
N CYS A 265 -4.34 -9.73 -9.05
CA CYS A 265 -3.26 -9.21 -8.23
C CYS A 265 -3.19 -7.68 -8.33
N HIS A 266 -2.87 -7.04 -7.22
CA HIS A 266 -2.45 -5.65 -7.15
C HIS A 266 -1.00 -5.61 -6.67
N ILE A 267 -0.07 -5.15 -7.50
CA ILE A 267 1.35 -5.05 -7.12
C ILE A 267 1.60 -3.64 -6.59
N THR A 268 2.03 -3.52 -5.35
CA THR A 268 2.22 -2.21 -4.73
C THR A 268 3.59 -1.61 -5.01
N HIS A 269 3.66 -0.28 -4.92
CA HIS A 269 4.85 0.55 -4.91
C HIS A 269 5.90 0.12 -5.95
N VAL A 270 5.44 -0.11 -7.19
CA VAL A 270 6.20 -0.75 -8.28
C VAL A 270 7.43 0.04 -8.69
N GLN A 271 7.49 1.32 -8.34
CA GLN A 271 8.70 2.13 -8.49
C GLN A 271 9.93 1.43 -7.89
N PHE A 272 9.82 0.82 -6.71
CA PHE A 272 10.94 0.11 -6.05
C PHE A 272 11.27 -1.25 -6.67
N SER A 273 10.43 -1.74 -7.57
CA SER A 273 10.55 -3.05 -8.24
C SER A 273 10.83 -2.92 -9.74
N SER A 274 11.28 -1.74 -10.18
CA SER A 274 11.49 -1.39 -11.59
C SER A 274 12.92 -0.94 -11.88
N PHE A 275 13.92 -1.59 -11.25
CA PHE A 275 15.32 -1.21 -11.36
C PHE A 275 16.05 -2.12 -12.34
N ALA A 276 16.63 -1.53 -13.39
CA ALA A 276 17.63 -2.17 -14.24
C ALA A 276 19.05 -1.83 -13.77
N GLY A 277 20.04 -2.51 -14.36
CA GLY A 277 21.42 -2.51 -13.87
C GLY A 277 21.70 -3.75 -13.03
N ASP A 278 22.95 -3.89 -12.57
CA ASP A 278 23.39 -5.01 -11.71
C ASP A 278 24.06 -4.51 -10.42
N ASN A 279 24.26 -3.19 -10.29
CA ASN A 279 24.77 -2.54 -9.08
C ASN A 279 24.35 -1.07 -9.04
N TRP A 280 24.60 -0.40 -7.91
CA TRP A 280 24.22 1.00 -7.70
C TRP A 280 24.92 2.01 -8.64
N GLY A 281 26.09 1.66 -9.19
CA GLY A 281 26.85 2.51 -10.10
C GLY A 281 26.29 2.55 -11.53
N ASN A 282 25.51 1.55 -11.94
CA ASN A 282 24.88 1.47 -13.27
C ASN A 282 23.36 1.32 -13.24
N MET A 283 22.77 1.53 -12.05
CA MET A 283 21.32 1.51 -11.86
C MET A 283 20.63 2.48 -12.82
N ARG A 284 19.55 2.01 -13.45
CA ARG A 284 18.73 2.81 -14.36
C ARG A 284 17.27 2.35 -14.31
N SER A 285 16.39 3.13 -14.94
CA SER A 285 14.97 2.80 -15.04
C SER A 285 14.74 1.54 -15.89
N ALA A 286 13.81 0.70 -15.44
CA ALA A 286 13.17 -0.36 -16.23
C ALA A 286 11.66 -0.11 -16.40
N ALA A 287 11.21 1.15 -16.22
CA ALA A 287 9.80 1.50 -16.26
C ALA A 287 9.16 1.20 -17.62
N GLU A 288 9.92 1.28 -18.71
CA GLU A 288 9.43 0.94 -20.05
C GLU A 288 9.08 -0.55 -20.17
N GLU A 289 9.97 -1.44 -19.70
CA GLU A 289 9.75 -2.88 -19.71
C GLU A 289 8.54 -3.28 -18.87
N ILE A 290 8.44 -2.70 -17.66
CA ILE A 290 7.31 -2.94 -16.75
C ILE A 290 6.00 -2.41 -17.34
N SER A 291 5.99 -1.16 -17.82
CA SER A 291 4.79 -0.55 -18.42
C SER A 291 4.35 -1.27 -19.68
N ARG A 292 5.30 -1.74 -20.50
CA ARG A 292 5.01 -2.55 -21.69
C ARG A 292 4.31 -3.85 -21.30
N TYR A 293 4.77 -4.53 -20.26
CA TYR A 293 4.08 -5.72 -19.78
C TYR A 293 2.65 -5.38 -19.32
N ILE A 294 2.49 -4.40 -18.42
CA ILE A 294 1.17 -4.02 -17.86
C ILE A 294 0.18 -3.58 -18.94
N ASN A 295 0.63 -2.82 -19.95
CA ASN A 295 -0.22 -2.39 -21.06
C ASN A 295 -0.76 -3.54 -21.91
N ASN A 296 -0.05 -4.67 -21.99
CA ASN A 296 -0.44 -5.83 -22.80
C ASN A 296 -1.21 -6.90 -22.00
N HIS A 297 -1.45 -6.68 -20.70
CA HIS A 297 -2.05 -7.68 -19.82
C HIS A 297 -3.13 -7.08 -18.92
N ASN A 298 -4.17 -7.86 -18.59
CA ASN A 298 -5.34 -7.37 -17.82
C ASN A 298 -5.51 -8.07 -16.46
N HIS A 299 -4.57 -8.94 -16.07
CA HIS A 299 -4.67 -9.72 -14.83
C HIS A 299 -4.12 -8.99 -13.60
N MET A 300 -3.65 -7.75 -13.72
CA MET A 300 -3.13 -6.98 -12.60
C MET A 300 -3.42 -5.49 -12.67
N THR A 301 -3.32 -4.87 -11.51
CA THR A 301 -3.19 -3.43 -11.31
C THR A 301 -1.96 -3.16 -10.45
N PHE A 302 -1.56 -1.89 -10.32
CA PHE A 302 -0.45 -1.53 -9.46
C PHE A 302 -0.59 -0.14 -8.87
N ASP A 303 0.19 0.16 -7.84
CA ASP A 303 0.36 1.51 -7.32
C ASP A 303 1.81 1.98 -7.43
N MET A 304 2.00 3.30 -7.47
CA MET A 304 3.27 3.92 -7.85
C MET A 304 4.38 3.71 -6.82
N GLY A 305 4.18 4.13 -5.57
CA GLY A 305 5.26 4.32 -4.60
C GLY A 305 6.17 5.49 -5.00
N GLN A 306 5.58 6.64 -5.33
CA GLN A 306 6.31 7.81 -5.82
C GLN A 306 7.23 8.42 -4.76
N ILE A 307 8.52 8.56 -5.09
CA ILE A 307 9.48 9.29 -4.24
C ILE A 307 9.05 10.75 -4.06
N VAL A 308 9.08 11.19 -2.81
CA VAL A 308 9.09 12.61 -2.42
C VAL A 308 10.46 12.92 -1.85
N PHE A 309 11.15 13.91 -2.44
CA PHE A 309 12.46 14.33 -1.94
C PHE A 309 12.35 15.02 -0.57
N SER A 310 12.50 14.25 0.50
CA SER A 310 12.44 14.74 1.87
C SER A 310 13.17 13.83 2.86
N ASP A 311 13.26 14.28 4.11
CA ASP A 311 13.46 13.38 5.26
C ASP A 311 12.18 12.57 5.46
N THR A 312 12.28 11.24 5.44
CA THR A 312 11.16 10.34 5.71
C THR A 312 11.59 9.14 6.54
N THR A 313 10.69 8.20 6.78
CA THR A 313 10.96 6.92 7.45
C THR A 313 10.51 5.81 6.52
N THR A 314 11.35 4.80 6.33
CA THR A 314 10.89 3.53 5.77
C THR A 314 10.45 2.60 6.90
N MET A 315 9.36 1.90 6.62
CA MET A 315 8.79 0.86 7.44
C MET A 315 8.12 -0.15 6.51
N THR A 316 8.59 -1.39 6.55
CA THR A 316 7.95 -2.49 5.84
C THR A 316 8.03 -3.77 6.65
N ALA A 317 7.14 -4.72 6.33
CA ALA A 317 7.28 -6.10 6.79
C ALA A 317 8.53 -6.80 6.21
N ASP A 318 9.13 -6.26 5.14
CA ASP A 318 10.38 -6.76 4.52
C ASP A 318 11.62 -6.43 5.37
N GLY A 319 11.79 -7.17 6.47
CA GLY A 319 12.94 -7.09 7.37
C GLY A 319 14.33 -7.14 6.69
N PRO A 320 14.62 -8.07 5.75
CA PRO A 320 15.94 -8.15 5.13
C PRO A 320 16.23 -6.94 4.22
N PHE A 321 15.21 -6.36 3.58
CA PHE A 321 15.38 -5.10 2.84
C PHE A 321 15.76 -3.95 3.77
N GLU A 322 15.05 -3.79 4.89
CA GLU A 322 15.33 -2.73 5.86
C GLU A 322 16.72 -2.90 6.51
N PHE A 323 17.15 -4.14 6.75
CA PHE A 323 18.51 -4.42 7.19
C PHE A 323 19.56 -4.01 6.14
N THR A 324 19.27 -4.19 4.85
CA THR A 324 20.15 -3.72 3.77
C THR A 324 20.26 -2.19 3.79
N LEU A 325 19.14 -1.48 3.97
CA LEU A 325 19.14 -0.02 4.12
C LEU A 325 19.92 0.43 5.36
N TYR A 326 19.86 -0.32 6.45
CA TYR A 326 20.68 -0.09 7.63
C TYR A 326 22.17 -0.20 7.31
N GLN A 327 22.59 -1.26 6.63
CA GLN A 327 24.00 -1.44 6.23
C GLN A 327 24.50 -0.33 5.31
N LEU A 328 23.64 0.19 4.42
CA LEU A 328 23.99 1.27 3.49
C LEU A 328 24.04 2.66 4.16
N SER A 329 23.14 2.94 5.10
CA SER A 329 22.93 4.28 5.63
C SER A 329 23.57 4.53 7.00
N GLY A 330 23.76 3.48 7.80
CA GLY A 330 24.20 3.57 9.19
C GLY A 330 23.21 4.29 10.12
N GLN A 331 21.96 4.48 9.70
CA GLN A 331 20.92 5.11 10.52
C GLN A 331 20.46 4.16 11.64
N LYS A 332 19.70 4.69 12.61
CA LYS A 332 19.04 3.84 13.62
C LYS A 332 18.05 2.89 12.96
N TRP A 333 18.11 1.61 13.32
CA TRP A 333 17.26 0.56 12.75
C TRP A 333 16.54 -0.19 13.87
N VAL A 334 15.29 -0.56 13.62
CA VAL A 334 14.53 -1.48 14.46
C VAL A 334 14.09 -2.66 13.61
N ASN A 335 14.20 -3.86 14.15
CA ASN A 335 13.68 -5.10 13.59
C ASN A 335 12.55 -5.65 14.47
N SER A 336 11.59 -6.33 13.86
CA SER A 336 10.52 -7.02 14.59
C SER A 336 10.10 -8.29 13.86
N ASP A 337 10.56 -9.45 14.33
CA ASP A 337 10.03 -10.75 13.91
C ASP A 337 8.82 -11.11 14.79
N VAL A 338 7.68 -11.43 14.16
CA VAL A 338 6.44 -11.80 14.83
C VAL A 338 6.24 -13.30 14.67
N GLU A 339 6.11 -14.01 15.79
CA GLU A 339 6.10 -15.48 15.82
C GLU A 339 5.17 -16.08 14.76
N THR A 340 5.71 -16.93 13.89
CA THR A 340 5.00 -17.70 12.85
C THR A 340 4.29 -16.91 11.75
N GLU A 341 4.29 -15.56 11.81
CA GLU A 341 3.41 -14.72 11.01
C GLU A 341 4.14 -13.90 9.96
N THR A 342 5.10 -13.08 10.40
CA THR A 342 5.72 -12.05 9.57
C THR A 342 6.96 -11.46 10.24
N SER A 343 7.64 -10.55 9.54
CA SER A 343 8.74 -9.74 10.06
C SER A 343 8.47 -8.26 9.87
N GLY A 344 9.44 -7.41 10.19
CA GLY A 344 9.40 -5.99 9.88
C GLY A 344 10.68 -5.27 10.23
N GLY A 345 10.89 -4.14 9.57
CA GLY A 345 12.02 -3.28 9.80
C GLY A 345 11.62 -1.81 9.68
N ILE A 346 12.31 -0.94 10.40
CA ILE A 346 12.05 0.50 10.42
C ILE A 346 13.38 1.25 10.45
N ILE A 347 13.55 2.21 9.54
CA ILE A 347 14.75 3.05 9.47
C ILE A 347 14.46 4.43 8.89
N PRO A 348 15.05 5.51 9.44
CA PRO A 348 15.01 6.83 8.81
C PRO A 348 15.68 6.84 7.43
N MET A 349 15.08 7.53 6.47
CA MET A 349 15.61 7.70 5.12
C MET A 349 15.61 9.18 4.72
N HIS A 350 16.56 9.58 3.87
CA HIS A 350 16.56 10.93 3.30
C HIS A 350 16.73 10.88 1.77
N TYR A 351 15.66 11.20 1.04
CA TYR A 351 15.68 11.24 -0.41
C TYR A 351 16.22 12.58 -0.93
N LYS A 352 17.52 12.59 -1.27
CA LYS A 352 18.23 13.75 -1.84
C LYS A 352 18.02 13.92 -3.35
N ARG A 353 17.59 15.11 -3.79
CA ARG A 353 17.52 15.51 -5.22
C ARG A 353 18.85 15.37 -5.98
N LYS A 354 19.98 15.57 -5.29
CA LYS A 354 21.32 15.49 -5.87
C LYS A 354 21.90 14.06 -5.91
N SER A 355 21.19 13.08 -5.34
CA SER A 355 21.57 11.67 -5.45
C SER A 355 21.11 11.15 -6.81
N ALA A 356 22.04 10.59 -7.59
CA ALA A 356 21.69 9.95 -8.86
C ALA A 356 20.66 8.82 -8.65
N VAL A 357 20.86 7.96 -7.64
CA VAL A 357 19.93 6.88 -7.30
C VAL A 357 18.54 7.43 -7.01
N ASN A 358 18.41 8.43 -6.14
CA ASN A 358 17.11 8.92 -5.72
C ASN A 358 16.42 9.72 -6.84
N ALA A 359 17.19 10.42 -7.68
CA ALA A 359 16.67 11.07 -8.87
C ALA A 359 16.13 10.04 -9.88
N THR A 360 16.84 8.93 -10.08
CA THR A 360 16.36 7.82 -10.90
C THR A 360 15.10 7.19 -10.31
N GLN A 361 15.05 6.92 -9.00
CA GLN A 361 13.85 6.41 -8.33
C GLN A 361 12.64 7.34 -8.52
N TRP A 362 12.84 8.65 -8.35
CA TRP A 362 11.80 9.65 -8.59
C TRP A 362 11.30 9.65 -10.04
N SER A 363 12.20 9.54 -11.01
CA SER A 363 11.84 9.48 -12.43
C SER A 363 11.07 8.21 -12.78
N ILE A 364 11.45 7.05 -12.23
CA ILE A 364 10.78 5.76 -12.48
C ILE A 364 9.29 5.84 -12.15
N GLY A 365 8.92 6.44 -11.01
CA GLY A 365 7.52 6.59 -10.62
C GLY A 365 6.72 7.38 -11.66
N LEU A 366 7.27 8.49 -12.14
CA LEU A 366 6.65 9.32 -13.19
C LEU A 366 6.59 8.60 -14.54
N GLU A 367 7.64 7.87 -14.92
CA GLU A 367 7.66 7.07 -16.15
C GLU A 367 6.55 6.02 -16.14
N LEU A 368 6.38 5.28 -15.04
CA LEU A 368 5.30 4.31 -14.88
C LEU A 368 3.92 4.98 -15.06
N ALA A 369 3.70 6.14 -14.44
CA ALA A 369 2.42 6.87 -14.55
C ALA A 369 2.14 7.43 -15.95
N LEU A 370 3.17 7.82 -16.69
CA LEU A 370 3.02 8.41 -18.02
C LEU A 370 3.02 7.36 -19.14
N MET A 371 3.60 6.18 -18.92
CA MET A 371 3.71 5.12 -19.92
C MET A 371 2.56 4.11 -19.87
N VAL A 372 1.89 3.95 -18.71
CA VAL A 372 0.70 3.11 -18.61
C VAL A 372 -0.50 3.83 -19.23
N LYS A 373 -1.15 3.17 -20.18
CA LYS A 373 -2.20 3.76 -21.03
C LYS A 373 -3.58 3.75 -20.39
N ASP A 374 -3.85 2.73 -19.57
CA ASP A 374 -5.12 2.57 -18.89
C ASP A 374 -5.01 3.12 -17.46
N PRO A 375 -5.65 4.27 -17.16
CA PRO A 375 -5.58 4.88 -15.83
C PRO A 375 -6.23 4.01 -14.75
N TRP A 376 -7.06 3.02 -15.10
CA TRP A 376 -7.65 2.09 -14.14
C TRP A 376 -6.70 0.98 -13.68
N LYS A 377 -5.50 0.90 -14.28
CA LYS A 377 -4.47 -0.05 -13.86
C LYS A 377 -3.46 0.53 -12.88
N ILE A 378 -3.46 1.84 -12.66
CA ILE A 378 -2.48 2.55 -11.84
C ILE A 378 -3.16 3.36 -10.73
N PHE A 379 -2.58 3.32 -9.53
CA PHE A 379 -3.02 4.11 -8.39
C PHE A 379 -1.88 5.01 -7.89
N MET A 380 -2.23 6.24 -7.53
CA MET A 380 -1.27 7.22 -7.01
C MET A 380 -1.03 6.98 -5.52
N THR A 381 0.19 6.60 -5.17
CA THR A 381 0.64 6.31 -3.81
C THR A 381 2.07 6.80 -3.63
N THR A 382 2.47 7.03 -2.39
CA THR A 382 3.86 7.24 -1.98
C THR A 382 4.35 6.12 -1.05
N ASP A 383 3.60 5.00 -1.00
CA ASP A 383 3.84 3.94 -0.03
C ASP A 383 4.03 4.55 1.37
N HIS A 384 3.14 5.49 1.74
CA HIS A 384 3.40 6.40 2.85
C HIS A 384 3.77 5.60 4.10
N PRO A 385 4.88 5.91 4.80
CA PRO A 385 5.82 7.01 4.55
C PRO A 385 7.10 6.62 3.77
N ASN A 386 7.21 5.38 3.28
CA ASN A 386 8.41 4.81 2.65
C ASN A 386 8.99 5.69 1.54
N ALA A 387 8.21 6.00 0.50
CA ALA A 387 8.68 6.87 -0.58
C ALA A 387 8.52 8.37 -0.24
N GLY A 388 7.64 8.69 0.71
CA GLY A 388 7.49 10.03 1.27
C GLY A 388 6.13 10.29 1.92
N PRO A 389 6.03 11.32 2.79
CA PRO A 389 4.80 11.64 3.51
C PRO A 389 3.74 12.38 2.70
#